data_AF-A0A7C3J6L8-F1
#
_entry.id   AF-A0A7C3J6L8-F1
#
_cell.length_a   1.000
_cell.length_b   1.000
_cell.length_c   1.000
_cell.angle_alpha   90.00
_cell.angle_beta   90.00
_cell.angle_gamma   90.00
#
_symmetry.space_group_name_H-M   'P 1'
#
loop_
_entity.id
_entity.type
_entity.pdbx_description
1 polymer ?
#
loop_
_entity_poly.entity_id
_entity_poly.type
_entity_poly.pdbx_seq_one_letter_code
_entity_poly.pdbx_strand_id
1 'polypeptide(L)'
;MGTVTINTATELEEISFTGTLENGKVVLKWHITNPSSVKNYKLYRDGKELATLSNSEMEFEDVLLNEAINKVEYKLDIYYVSGKVSEYKLPMIIDNKKSVQFSKNRLYLNNIEKVGIFNISGQKVKDFKIDKKSVLIDISNLSTGFYIIKADNLENKKVMVVK
;
A
#
# COMPACT_ATOMS: atom_id res chain seq x y z
N MET A 1 21.25 -59.56 -5.03
CA MET A 1 21.52 -58.12 -4.81
C MET A 1 20.30 -57.36 -5.32
N GLY A 2 19.55 -56.70 -4.44
CA GLY A 2 18.35 -55.95 -4.82
C GLY A 2 18.71 -54.48 -5.07
N THR A 3 18.20 -53.91 -6.15
CA THR A 3 18.29 -52.47 -6.39
C THR A 3 17.31 -51.73 -5.48
N VAL A 4 17.83 -50.78 -4.71
CA VAL A 4 17.01 -49.78 -4.01
C VAL A 4 16.73 -48.66 -5.00
N THR A 5 15.49 -48.53 -5.44
CA THR A 5 15.03 -47.36 -6.16
C THR A 5 14.76 -46.27 -5.12
N ILE A 6 15.63 -45.27 -5.05
CA ILE A 6 15.33 -44.05 -4.30
C ILE A 6 14.35 -43.26 -5.17
N ASN A 7 13.07 -43.28 -4.82
CA ASN A 7 12.13 -42.29 -5.33
C ASN A 7 12.60 -40.95 -4.79
N THR A 8 13.12 -40.11 -5.69
CA THR A 8 13.60 -38.76 -5.41
C THR A 8 12.61 -38.02 -4.51
N ALA A 9 13.14 -37.44 -3.44
CA ALA A 9 12.36 -36.70 -2.46
C ALA A 9 11.44 -35.69 -3.14
N THR A 10 10.16 -35.72 -2.76
CA THR A 10 9.15 -34.76 -3.17
C THR A 10 9.69 -33.36 -2.94
N GLU A 11 9.66 -32.54 -3.99
CA GLU A 11 10.06 -31.13 -4.00
C GLU A 11 9.43 -30.41 -2.79
N LEU A 12 10.22 -30.19 -1.73
CA LEU A 12 9.87 -29.24 -0.68
C LEU A 12 10.15 -27.86 -1.24
N GLU A 13 9.19 -27.36 -2.00
CA GLU A 13 9.20 -26.00 -2.51
C GLU A 13 8.75 -25.07 -1.38
N GLU A 14 9.70 -24.68 -0.53
CA GLU A 14 9.45 -23.61 0.41
C GLU A 14 9.34 -22.31 -0.37
N ILE A 15 8.22 -21.62 -0.16
CA ILE A 15 7.90 -20.33 -0.76
C ILE A 15 7.72 -19.32 0.35
N SER A 16 8.39 -18.18 0.21
CA SER A 16 8.03 -16.96 0.93
C SER A 16 7.34 -16.02 -0.06
N PHE A 17 6.24 -15.40 0.38
CA PHE A 17 5.56 -14.36 -0.37
C PHE A 17 5.20 -13.23 0.59
N THR A 18 5.77 -12.05 0.35
CA THR A 18 5.72 -10.90 1.26
C THR A 18 5.42 -9.63 0.50
N GLY A 19 4.91 -8.63 1.21
CA GLY A 19 4.55 -7.34 0.64
C GLY A 19 4.78 -6.22 1.64
N THR A 20 5.41 -5.13 1.19
CA THR A 20 5.64 -3.92 1.98
C THR A 20 5.01 -2.72 1.29
N LEU A 21 4.43 -1.81 2.09
CA LEU A 21 3.90 -0.54 1.58
C LEU A 21 4.97 0.54 1.73
N GLU A 22 5.50 1.03 0.62
CA GLU A 22 6.60 2.00 0.56
C GLU A 22 6.23 3.13 -0.40
N ASN A 23 6.24 4.38 0.07
CA ASN A 23 6.00 5.58 -0.75
C ASN A 23 4.76 5.50 -1.66
N GLY A 24 3.66 4.91 -1.18
CA GLY A 24 2.41 4.78 -1.95
C GLY A 24 2.37 3.62 -2.95
N LYS A 25 3.37 2.75 -2.93
CA LYS A 25 3.45 1.52 -3.74
C LYS A 25 3.49 0.30 -2.83
N VAL A 26 2.99 -0.83 -3.32
CA VAL A 26 3.26 -2.12 -2.68
C VAL A 26 4.40 -2.79 -3.41
N VAL A 27 5.46 -3.10 -2.68
CA VAL A 27 6.58 -3.89 -3.15
C VAL A 27 6.34 -5.33 -2.73
N LEU A 28 6.10 -6.21 -3.70
CA LEU A 28 5.89 -7.63 -3.47
C LEU A 28 7.18 -8.37 -3.74
N LYS A 29 7.55 -9.29 -2.85
CA LYS A 29 8.74 -10.12 -2.98
C LYS A 29 8.42 -11.56 -2.69
N TRP A 30 8.96 -12.46 -3.50
CA TRP A 30 8.88 -13.88 -3.25
C TRP A 30 10.24 -14.55 -3.42
N HIS A 31 10.39 -15.69 -2.75
CA HIS A 31 11.55 -16.55 -2.89
C HIS A 31 11.09 -18.00 -2.99
N ILE A 32 11.77 -18.77 -3.84
CA ILE A 32 11.54 -20.19 -4.07
C ILE A 32 12.86 -20.92 -3.93
N THR A 33 12.86 -22.08 -3.25
CA THR A 33 14.05 -22.91 -3.05
C THR A 33 14.58 -23.55 -4.34
N ASN A 34 13.71 -23.83 -5.32
CA ASN A 34 14.08 -24.37 -6.62
C ASN A 34 13.54 -23.53 -7.80
N PRO A 35 14.12 -22.38 -8.13
CA PRO A 35 13.61 -21.53 -9.22
C PRO A 35 13.69 -22.20 -10.60
N SER A 36 14.50 -23.26 -10.75
CA SER A 36 14.64 -24.00 -12.00
C SER A 36 13.42 -24.88 -12.33
N SER A 37 12.63 -25.25 -11.32
CA SER A 37 11.36 -25.98 -11.54
C SER A 37 10.25 -25.06 -12.03
N VAL A 38 10.41 -23.75 -11.91
CA VAL A 38 9.41 -22.75 -12.26
C VAL A 38 9.50 -22.38 -13.74
N LYS A 39 8.35 -22.40 -14.41
CA LYS A 39 8.16 -21.89 -15.77
C LYS A 39 7.91 -20.39 -15.77
N ASN A 40 6.93 -19.93 -14.99
CA ASN A 40 6.54 -18.53 -14.89
C ASN A 40 5.66 -18.28 -13.66
N TYR A 41 5.41 -17.02 -13.36
CA TYR A 41 4.46 -16.58 -12.34
C TYR A 41 3.29 -15.85 -12.96
N LYS A 42 2.16 -15.82 -12.26
CA LYS A 42 1.09 -14.85 -12.46
C LYS A 42 0.73 -14.18 -11.15
N LEU A 43 0.66 -12.86 -11.18
CA LEU A 43 0.37 -12.04 -10.03
C LEU A 43 -1.00 -11.39 -10.18
N TYR A 44 -1.79 -11.40 -9.11
CA TYR A 44 -3.13 -10.83 -9.07
C TYR A 44 -3.29 -9.90 -7.86
N ARG A 45 -4.17 -8.91 -8.01
CA ARG A 45 -4.71 -8.11 -6.91
C ARG A 45 -6.22 -8.15 -6.96
N ASP A 46 -6.85 -8.57 -5.87
CA ASP A 46 -8.31 -8.66 -5.73
C ASP A 46 -8.96 -9.45 -6.90
N GLY A 47 -8.29 -10.52 -7.33
CA GLY A 47 -8.72 -11.40 -8.41
C GLY A 47 -8.41 -10.90 -9.83
N LYS A 48 -7.94 -9.67 -10.01
CA LYS A 48 -7.51 -9.15 -11.33
C LYS A 48 -6.04 -9.44 -11.57
N GLU A 49 -5.71 -9.99 -12.74
CA GLU A 49 -4.31 -10.20 -13.15
C GLU A 49 -3.61 -8.84 -13.27
N LEU A 50 -2.50 -8.69 -12.55
CA LEU A 50 -1.61 -7.53 -12.64
C LEU A 50 -0.50 -7.78 -13.66
N ALA A 51 0.09 -8.98 -13.62
CA ALA A 51 1.24 -9.31 -14.45
C ALA A 51 1.39 -10.82 -14.65
N THR A 52 2.00 -11.18 -15.78
CA THR A 52 2.64 -12.47 -16.00
C THR A 52 4.16 -12.24 -15.99
N LEU A 53 4.88 -12.96 -15.15
CA LEU A 53 6.31 -12.74 -14.88
C LEU A 53 7.13 -13.99 -15.23
N SER A 54 8.34 -13.78 -15.73
CA SER A 54 9.32 -14.83 -15.97
C SER A 54 9.79 -15.49 -14.66
N ASN A 55 10.37 -16.68 -14.74
CA ASN A 55 10.87 -17.41 -13.57
C ASN A 55 12.05 -16.72 -12.86
N SER A 56 12.75 -15.78 -13.52
CA SER A 56 13.82 -14.97 -12.95
C SER A 56 13.32 -13.77 -12.15
N GLU A 57 12.06 -13.38 -12.29
CA GLU A 57 11.48 -12.26 -11.55
C GLU A 57 11.04 -12.73 -10.16
N MET A 58 11.48 -12.01 -9.13
CA MET A 58 11.23 -12.30 -7.72
C MET A 58 10.67 -11.09 -6.95
N GLU A 59 10.39 -10.01 -7.68
CA GLU A 59 9.92 -8.73 -7.14
C GLU A 59 8.96 -8.06 -8.12
N PHE A 60 7.93 -7.39 -7.61
CA PHE A 60 6.99 -6.59 -8.39
C PHE A 60 6.54 -5.34 -7.62
N GLU A 61 6.58 -4.18 -8.27
CA GLU A 61 6.03 -2.94 -7.73
C GLU A 61 4.62 -2.69 -8.26
N ASP A 62 3.65 -2.65 -7.36
CA ASP A 62 2.27 -2.28 -7.66
C ASP A 62 1.98 -0.85 -7.20
N VAL A 63 1.72 0.05 -8.16
CA VAL A 63 1.31 1.43 -7.87
C VAL A 63 -0.17 1.44 -7.53
N LEU A 64 -0.47 1.76 -6.27
CA LEU A 64 -1.84 1.92 -5.81
C LEU A 64 -2.37 3.28 -6.25
N LEU A 65 -3.16 3.30 -7.32
CA LEU A 65 -3.84 4.49 -7.79
C LEU A 65 -4.92 4.92 -6.79
N ASN A 66 -4.58 5.76 -5.80
CA ASN A 66 -5.42 6.67 -4.99
C ASN A 66 -6.84 6.23 -4.53
N GLU A 67 -7.20 4.97 -4.67
CA GLU A 67 -8.44 4.43 -4.15
C GLU A 67 -8.25 4.25 -2.65
N ALA A 68 -9.29 4.57 -1.89
CA ALA A 68 -9.33 4.33 -0.45
C ALA A 68 -9.43 2.82 -0.20
N ILE A 69 -8.40 2.08 -0.59
CA ILE A 69 -8.35 0.64 -0.46
C ILE A 69 -7.80 0.36 0.93
N ASN A 70 -8.69 -0.02 1.84
CA ASN A 70 -8.32 -0.40 3.20
C ASN A 70 -7.84 -1.86 3.31
N LYS A 71 -8.12 -2.66 2.29
CA LYS A 71 -7.76 -4.09 2.22
C LYS A 71 -7.58 -4.52 0.77
N VAL A 72 -6.45 -5.15 0.49
CA VAL A 72 -6.18 -5.86 -0.77
C VAL A 72 -5.83 -7.30 -0.47
N GLU A 73 -6.10 -8.20 -1.40
CA GLU A 73 -5.51 -9.53 -1.42
C GLU A 73 -4.64 -9.68 -2.66
N TYR A 74 -3.34 -9.90 -2.45
CA TYR A 74 -2.46 -10.33 -3.52
C TYR A 74 -2.48 -11.85 -3.63
N LYS A 75 -2.35 -12.33 -4.85
CA LYS A 75 -2.25 -13.75 -5.15
C LYS A 75 -1.10 -14.00 -6.13
N LEU A 76 -0.24 -14.95 -5.80
CA LEU A 76 0.85 -15.40 -6.65
C LEU A 76 0.58 -16.85 -7.06
N ASP A 77 0.31 -17.05 -8.35
CA ASP A 77 0.24 -18.37 -8.96
C ASP A 77 1.61 -18.71 -9.56
N ILE A 78 2.16 -19.86 -9.16
CA ILE A 78 3.44 -20.38 -9.65
C ILE A 78 3.15 -21.53 -10.60
N TYR A 79 3.59 -21.40 -11.84
CA TYR A 79 3.46 -22.42 -12.87
C TYR A 79 4.79 -23.14 -13.02
N TYR A 80 4.79 -24.45 -12.79
CA TYR A 80 6.00 -25.27 -12.87
C TYR A 80 6.19 -25.88 -14.27
N VAL A 81 7.42 -26.22 -14.61
CA VAL A 81 7.77 -26.93 -15.85
C VAL A 81 7.07 -28.30 -15.91
N SER A 82 6.80 -28.91 -14.75
CA SER A 82 6.04 -30.15 -14.61
C SER A 82 4.56 -30.03 -15.00
N GLY A 83 4.03 -28.81 -15.15
CA GLY A 83 2.61 -28.54 -15.39
C GLY A 83 1.77 -28.37 -14.13
N LYS A 84 2.35 -28.59 -12.94
CA LYS A 84 1.70 -28.25 -11.66
C LYS A 84 1.51 -26.74 -11.54
N VAL A 85 0.47 -26.32 -10.82
CA VAL A 85 0.26 -24.93 -10.41
C VAL A 85 0.12 -24.89 -8.88
N SER A 86 0.74 -23.92 -8.24
CA SER A 86 0.55 -23.64 -6.80
C SER A 86 0.14 -22.18 -6.60
N GLU A 87 -0.71 -21.94 -5.61
CA GLU A 87 -1.32 -20.63 -5.35
C GLU A 87 -0.96 -20.16 -3.94
N TYR A 88 -0.55 -18.90 -3.83
CA TYR A 88 -0.20 -18.26 -2.56
C TYR A 88 -0.96 -16.95 -2.43
N LYS A 89 -1.57 -16.72 -1.27
CA LYS A 89 -2.34 -15.50 -0.97
C LYS A 89 -1.67 -14.67 0.10
N LEU A 90 -1.71 -13.37 -0.09
CA LEU A 90 -1.19 -12.38 0.84
C LEU A 90 -2.25 -11.29 1.06
N PRO A 91 -3.10 -11.44 2.09
CA PRO A 91 -3.99 -10.36 2.48
C PRO A 91 -3.17 -9.23 3.11
N MET A 92 -3.38 -8.00 2.65
CA MET A 92 -2.73 -6.80 3.20
C MET A 92 -3.78 -5.74 3.56
N ILE A 93 -3.56 -5.08 4.69
CA ILE A 93 -4.28 -3.87 5.06
C ILE A 93 -3.43 -2.69 4.60
N ILE A 94 -3.94 -1.94 3.63
CA ILE A 94 -3.31 -0.72 3.15
C ILE A 94 -4.11 0.44 3.71
N ASP A 95 -3.50 1.36 4.45
CA ASP A 95 -4.15 2.63 4.75
C ASP A 95 -3.55 3.72 3.87
N ASN A 96 -4.12 3.87 2.67
CA ASN A 96 -3.81 4.97 1.75
C ASN A 96 -4.93 6.03 1.72
N LYS A 97 -5.88 5.98 2.65
CA LYS A 97 -7.00 6.91 2.65
C LYS A 97 -6.52 8.30 3.00
N LYS A 98 -6.72 9.26 2.08
CA LYS A 98 -6.53 10.68 2.37
C LYS A 98 -7.51 11.10 3.45
N SER A 99 -7.01 11.66 4.56
CA SER A 99 -7.88 12.13 5.62
C SER A 99 -7.31 13.34 6.36
N VAL A 100 -8.24 14.15 6.87
CA VAL A 100 -7.98 15.28 7.75
C VAL A 100 -8.88 15.14 8.97
N GLN A 101 -8.28 15.06 10.14
CA GLN A 101 -8.98 15.09 11.41
C GLN A 101 -8.53 16.32 12.20
N PHE A 102 -9.44 16.89 12.98
CA PHE A 102 -9.17 18.05 13.81
C PHE A 102 -9.50 17.74 15.26
N SER A 103 -8.56 17.96 16.16
CA SER A 103 -8.78 17.83 17.61
C SER A 103 -7.82 18.74 18.36
N LYS A 104 -8.34 19.50 19.33
CA LYS A 104 -7.55 20.38 20.21
C LYS A 104 -6.55 21.28 19.45
N ASN A 105 -7.04 22.03 18.46
CA ASN A 105 -6.23 22.90 17.58
C ASN A 105 -5.12 22.19 16.79
N ARG A 106 -5.22 20.87 16.60
CA ARG A 106 -4.27 20.09 15.82
C ARG A 106 -4.97 19.43 14.66
N LEU A 107 -4.33 19.50 13.50
CA LEU A 107 -4.73 18.78 12.31
C LEU A 107 -3.91 17.49 12.21
N TYR A 108 -4.60 16.36 12.15
CA TYR A 108 -4.00 15.06 11.88
C TYR A 108 -4.27 14.76 10.41
N LEU A 109 -3.20 14.70 9.63
CA LEU A 109 -3.23 14.51 8.18
C LEU A 109 -2.71 13.13 7.86
N ASN A 110 -3.42 12.40 7.00
CA ASN A 110 -2.98 11.12 6.45
C ASN A 110 -3.03 11.19 4.93
N ASN A 111 -1.93 10.83 4.28
CA ASN A 111 -1.75 10.83 2.82
C ASN A 111 -2.16 12.16 2.15
N ILE A 112 -1.93 13.29 2.83
CA ILE A 112 -2.18 14.63 2.28
C ILE A 112 -0.89 15.19 1.74
N GLU A 113 -0.91 15.76 0.53
CA GLU A 113 0.26 16.41 -0.08
C GLU A 113 0.25 17.91 0.16
N LYS A 114 -0.93 18.53 0.15
CA LYS A 114 -1.11 19.98 0.32
C LYS A 114 -2.30 20.26 1.21
N VAL A 115 -2.10 21.18 2.16
CA VAL A 115 -3.19 21.70 2.98
C VAL A 115 -3.10 23.22 3.10
N GLY A 116 -4.21 23.88 2.83
CA GLY A 116 -4.40 25.31 3.03
C GLY A 116 -5.41 25.57 4.14
N ILE A 117 -5.11 26.58 4.97
CA ILE A 117 -6.01 27.08 6.02
C ILE A 117 -6.48 28.45 5.60
N PHE A 118 -7.80 28.66 5.59
CA PHE A 118 -8.44 29.89 5.16
C PHE A 118 -9.33 30.43 6.27
N ASN A 119 -9.43 31.75 6.40
CA ASN A 119 -10.46 32.34 7.24
C ASN A 119 -11.84 32.21 6.56
N ILE A 120 -12.91 32.57 7.27
CA ILE A 120 -14.29 32.50 6.75
C ILE A 120 -14.55 33.42 5.54
N SER A 121 -13.74 34.46 5.36
CA SER A 121 -13.79 35.34 4.20
C SER A 121 -13.10 34.74 2.96
N GLY A 122 -12.51 33.55 3.09
CA GLY A 122 -11.82 32.86 2.00
C GLY A 122 -10.37 33.28 1.79
N GLN A 123 -9.80 34.14 2.65
CA GLN A 123 -8.39 34.50 2.59
C GLN A 123 -7.53 33.38 3.15
N LYS A 124 -6.46 33.02 2.43
CA LYS A 124 -5.48 32.02 2.89
C LYS A 124 -4.63 32.59 4.03
N VAL A 125 -4.58 31.86 5.14
CA VAL A 125 -3.83 32.22 6.36
C VAL A 125 -2.56 31.38 6.50
N LYS A 126 -2.62 30.10 6.13
CA LYS A 126 -1.47 29.19 6.10
C LYS A 126 -1.56 28.25 4.91
N ASP A 127 -0.41 27.77 4.47
CA ASP A 127 -0.24 26.79 3.41
C ASP A 127 0.88 25.84 3.82
N PHE A 128 0.67 24.54 3.62
CA PHE A 128 1.66 23.52 3.94
C PHE A 128 1.78 22.55 2.78
N LYS A 129 3.02 22.29 2.38
CA LYS A 129 3.38 21.12 1.57
C LYS A 129 3.84 20.03 2.52
N ILE A 130 3.30 18.83 2.32
CA ILE A 130 3.52 17.69 3.20
C ILE A 130 4.25 16.63 2.39
N ASP A 131 5.39 16.20 2.91
CA ASP A 131 6.29 15.20 2.34
C ASP A 131 6.22 13.85 3.05
N LYS A 132 5.50 13.79 4.17
CA LYS A 132 5.35 12.59 5.00
C LYS A 132 3.94 12.03 4.92
N LYS A 133 3.84 10.70 4.99
CA LYS A 133 2.57 9.96 4.97
C LYS A 133 1.59 10.46 6.03
N SER A 134 2.07 10.71 7.24
CA SER A 134 1.24 11.20 8.35
C SER A 134 1.92 12.37 9.05
N VAL A 135 1.18 13.47 9.23
CA VAL A 135 1.68 14.69 9.86
C VAL A 135 0.66 15.24 10.85
N LEU A 136 1.17 15.73 11.98
CA LEU A 136 0.43 16.53 12.93
C LEU A 136 0.85 17.99 12.74
N ILE A 137 -0.12 18.87 12.45
CA ILE A 137 0.09 20.32 12.38
C ILE A 137 -0.60 20.97 13.57
N ASP A 138 0.16 21.69 14.39
CA ASP A 138 -0.38 22.53 15.45
C ASP A 138 -0.77 23.91 14.87
N ILE A 139 -2.03 24.29 15.06
CA ILE A 139 -2.61 25.55 14.59
C ILE A 139 -3.10 26.44 15.74
N SER A 140 -2.65 26.16 16.97
CA SER A 140 -2.96 26.96 18.16
C SER A 140 -2.45 28.40 18.11
N ASN A 141 -1.49 28.69 17.22
CA ASN A 141 -0.98 30.04 16.97
C ASN A 141 -1.97 30.93 16.19
N LEU A 142 -3.05 30.36 15.62
CA LEU A 142 -4.10 31.13 14.99
C LEU A 142 -4.99 31.80 16.04
N SER A 143 -5.63 32.91 15.66
CA SER A 143 -6.63 33.55 16.51
C SER A 143 -7.84 32.63 16.73
N THR A 144 -8.52 32.78 17.87
CA THR A 144 -9.79 32.10 18.12
C THR A 144 -10.79 32.42 17.02
N GLY A 145 -11.42 31.40 16.43
CA GLY A 145 -12.38 31.59 15.36
C GLY A 145 -12.55 30.38 14.45
N PHE A 146 -13.44 30.55 13.44
CA PHE A 146 -13.68 29.52 12.43
C PHE A 146 -12.71 29.63 11.27
N TYR A 147 -12.23 28.47 10.81
CA TYR A 147 -11.37 28.34 9.66
C TYR A 147 -11.89 27.25 8.72
N ILE A 148 -11.56 27.38 7.45
CA ILE A 148 -11.81 26.39 6.41
C ILE A 148 -10.49 25.72 6.07
N ILE A 149 -10.44 24.40 6.22
CA ILE A 149 -9.32 23.56 5.83
C ILE A 149 -9.62 22.98 4.46
N LYS A 150 -8.74 23.24 3.50
CA LYS A 150 -8.77 22.64 2.16
C LYS A 150 -7.54 21.76 2.01
N ALA A 151 -7.72 20.47 1.77
CA ALA A 151 -6.62 19.52 1.68
C ALA A 151 -6.77 18.66 0.42
N ASP A 152 -5.80 18.75 -0.48
CA ASP A 152 -5.82 18.13 -1.81
C ASP A 152 -7.21 18.27 -2.48
N ASN A 153 -7.83 17.14 -2.84
CA ASN A 153 -9.15 17.05 -3.46
C ASN A 153 -10.25 16.61 -2.47
N LEU A 154 -9.99 16.70 -1.16
CA LEU A 154 -10.98 16.35 -0.14
C LEU A 154 -12.02 17.46 0.03
N GLU A 155 -13.19 17.07 0.55
CA GLU A 155 -14.20 18.02 0.99
C GLU A 155 -13.63 18.99 2.04
N ASN A 156 -13.98 20.26 1.90
CA ASN A 156 -13.55 21.31 2.81
C ASN A 156 -14.06 21.03 4.24
N LYS A 157 -13.20 21.21 5.23
CA LYS A 157 -13.59 21.08 6.65
C LYS A 157 -13.65 22.42 7.33
N LYS A 158 -14.78 22.73 7.98
CA LYS A 158 -14.89 23.87 8.89
C LYS A 158 -14.44 23.44 10.28
N VAL A 159 -13.46 24.14 10.85
CA VAL A 159 -12.93 23.88 12.19
C VAL A 159 -12.99 25.14 13.03
N MET A 160 -13.05 24.98 14.35
CA MET A 160 -13.02 26.09 15.30
C MET A 160 -11.74 25.99 16.12
N VAL A 161 -10.88 27.01 16.02
CA VAL A 161 -9.69 27.15 16.86
C VAL A 161 -10.10 27.88 18.13
N VAL A 162 -9.72 27.33 19.29
CA VAL A 162 -10.05 27.85 20.63
C VAL A 162 -8.81 27.88 21.48
N LYS A 163 -8.49 29.01 22.13
CA LYS A 163 -7.34 29.11 23.04
C LYS A 163 -7.60 28.46 24.39
#